data_AF-A0A7X0A5E9-F1
#
_entry.id   AF-A0A7X0A5E9-F1
#
_cell.length_a   1.000
_cell.length_b   1.000
_cell.length_c   1.000
_cell.angle_alpha   90.00
_cell.angle_beta   90.00
_cell.angle_gamma   90.00
#
_symmetry.space_group_name_H-M   'P 1'
#
loop_
_entity.id
_entity.type
_entity.pdbx_description
1 polymer ?
#
loop_
_entity_poly.entity_id
_entity_poly.type
_entity_poly.pdbx_seq_one_letter_code
_entity_poly.pdbx_strand_id
1 'polypeptide(L)'
;MKKLLLFAACVALVWLSCKNATQAVAPTSSIAATFDGTGENFSTIDSSGYRNTATYYSAFISAKNGTSATADKIELDIYSPNPIAVGTYNLSKNYNPPFGILIIYKTNGGSNFADDYVVDYTGNHPASITIAALNSTNIQGTFSGTLVAADNSGNTKTITGGRFNIDIK
;
A
#
# COMPACT_ATOMS: atom_id res chain seq x y z
N MET A 1 50.96 39.65 23.73
CA MET A 1 49.57 39.12 23.73
C MET A 1 49.00 39.00 22.30
N LYS A 2 49.73 38.38 21.35
CA LYS A 2 49.28 38.18 19.94
C LYS A 2 49.33 36.72 19.48
N LYS A 3 49.89 35.80 20.28
CA LYS A 3 50.07 34.38 19.93
C LYS A 3 48.95 33.46 20.42
N LEU A 4 48.02 33.97 21.25
CA LEU A 4 46.87 33.20 21.77
C LEU A 4 45.65 33.20 20.84
N LEU A 5 45.60 34.08 19.83
CA LEU A 5 44.49 34.14 18.88
C LEU A 5 44.58 33.12 17.74
N LEU A 6 45.76 32.53 17.48
CA LEU A 6 45.91 31.53 16.41
C LEU A 6 45.46 30.12 16.81
N PHE A 7 45.44 29.79 18.11
CA PHE A 7 45.09 28.44 18.56
C PHE A 7 43.56 28.22 18.66
N ALA A 8 42.79 29.29 18.83
CA ALA A 8 41.33 29.23 18.88
C ALA A 8 40.68 28.99 17.51
N ALA A 9 41.36 29.32 16.41
CA ALA A 9 40.81 29.16 15.06
C ALA A 9 40.91 27.71 14.53
N CYS A 10 41.85 26.89 15.03
CA CYS A 10 42.04 25.52 14.54
C CYS A 10 41.10 24.49 15.22
N VAL A 11 40.59 24.77 16.41
CA VAL A 11 39.70 23.83 17.14
C VAL A 11 38.25 23.92 16.65
N ALA A 12 37.85 25.05 16.04
CA ALA A 12 36.49 25.24 15.53
C ALA A 12 36.19 24.49 14.21
N LEU A 13 37.20 23.94 13.52
CA LEU A 13 37.02 23.27 12.23
C LEU A 13 36.72 21.77 12.34
N VAL A 14 36.76 21.18 13.55
CA VAL A 14 36.55 19.73 13.74
C VAL A 14 35.06 19.36 13.76
N TRP A 15 34.14 20.33 13.84
CA TRP A 15 32.69 20.09 13.99
C TRP A 15 31.89 20.13 12.67
N LEU A 16 32.52 20.45 11.54
CA LEU A 16 31.85 20.53 10.23
C LEU A 16 31.90 19.22 9.42
N SER A 17 32.49 18.16 9.95
CA SER A 17 32.66 16.87 9.23
C SER A 17 31.82 15.72 9.78
N CYS A 18 30.72 15.98 10.47
CA CYS A 18 29.60 15.03 10.48
C CYS A 18 28.80 15.23 9.19
N LYS A 19 29.31 14.72 8.07
CA LYS A 19 28.42 14.32 6.98
C LYS A 19 27.50 13.29 7.60
N ASN A 20 26.27 13.67 7.91
CA ASN A 20 25.17 12.74 8.06
C ASN A 20 25.15 11.96 6.75
N ALA A 21 25.81 10.80 6.74
CA ALA A 21 25.44 9.76 5.83
C ALA A 21 23.98 9.51 6.18
N THR A 22 23.09 10.12 5.42
CA THR A 22 21.73 9.64 5.27
C THR A 22 21.90 8.21 4.81
N GLN A 23 21.98 7.29 5.77
CA GLN A 23 21.67 5.90 5.51
C GLN A 23 20.33 5.98 4.80
N ALA A 24 20.31 5.55 3.55
CA ALA A 24 19.07 5.36 2.83
C ALA A 24 18.30 4.34 3.67
N VAL A 25 17.44 4.83 4.56
CA VAL A 25 16.47 4.01 5.25
C VAL A 25 15.70 3.39 4.12
N ALA A 26 15.86 2.08 3.93
CA ALA A 26 15.12 1.36 2.93
C ALA A 26 13.64 1.72 3.09
N PRO A 27 12.91 2.05 2.01
CA PRO A 27 11.50 2.37 2.13
C PRO A 27 10.81 1.23 2.89
N THR A 28 10.28 1.53 4.08
CA THR A 28 9.58 0.53 4.87
C THR A 28 8.30 0.15 4.14
N SER A 29 8.27 -1.06 3.59
CA SER A 29 7.10 -1.61 2.91
C SER A 29 5.86 -1.47 3.80
N SER A 30 4.85 -0.72 3.35
CA SER A 30 3.65 -0.44 4.13
C SER A 30 2.47 -0.01 3.27
N ILE A 31 1.27 -0.21 3.83
CA ILE A 31 0.01 0.31 3.33
C ILE A 31 -0.61 1.14 4.45
N ALA A 32 -1.13 2.32 4.15
CA ALA A 32 -1.88 3.14 5.11
C ALA A 32 -3.15 3.67 4.46
N ALA A 33 -4.26 3.67 5.21
CA ALA A 33 -5.54 4.17 4.73
C ALA A 33 -6.42 4.59 5.91
N THR A 34 -7.53 5.27 5.60
CA THR A 34 -8.56 5.62 6.56
C THR A 34 -9.86 4.93 6.18
N PHE A 35 -10.40 4.10 7.08
CA PHE A 35 -11.67 3.40 6.93
C PHE A 35 -12.71 4.05 7.85
N ASP A 36 -13.74 4.67 7.27
CA ASP A 36 -14.81 5.38 8.01
C ASP A 36 -14.29 6.40 9.02
N GLY A 37 -13.18 7.07 8.70
CA GLY A 37 -12.53 8.05 9.59
C GLY A 37 -11.47 7.48 10.53
N THR A 38 -11.35 6.16 10.66
CA THR A 38 -10.30 5.51 11.47
C THR A 38 -9.07 5.21 10.62
N GLY A 39 -7.92 5.75 11.00
CA GLY A 39 -6.65 5.50 10.31
C GLY A 39 -6.04 4.14 10.68
N GLU A 40 -5.64 3.38 9.68
CA GLU A 40 -4.99 2.07 9.79
C GLU A 40 -3.62 2.07 9.10
N ASN A 41 -2.68 1.30 9.63
CA ASN A 41 -1.35 1.10 9.06
C ASN A 41 -1.00 -0.39 9.02
N PHE A 42 -0.79 -0.92 7.82
CA PHE A 42 -0.45 -2.32 7.56
C PHE A 42 1.02 -2.39 7.14
N SER A 43 1.90 -2.66 8.10
CA SER A 43 3.36 -2.74 7.90
C SER A 43 3.91 -4.17 7.94
N THR A 44 3.07 -5.16 8.24
CA THR A 44 3.46 -6.58 8.20
C THR A 44 3.05 -7.17 6.86
N ILE A 45 3.97 -7.22 5.90
CA ILE A 45 3.70 -7.75 4.56
C ILE A 45 3.64 -9.27 4.59
N ASP A 46 2.48 -9.83 4.24
CA ASP A 46 2.27 -11.27 4.12
C ASP A 46 2.74 -11.79 2.75
N SER A 47 2.35 -11.09 1.69
CA SER A 47 2.76 -11.41 0.32
C SER A 47 2.69 -10.16 -0.56
N SER A 48 3.59 -10.10 -1.53
CA SER A 48 3.60 -9.08 -2.59
C SER A 48 4.26 -9.70 -3.81
N GLY A 49 3.81 -9.36 -5.02
CA GLY A 49 4.31 -10.03 -6.21
C GLY A 49 3.65 -9.57 -7.51
N TYR A 50 4.25 -10.03 -8.61
CA TYR A 50 3.59 -10.06 -9.91
C TYR A 50 3.25 -11.49 -10.28
N ARG A 51 2.14 -11.67 -11.00
CA ARG A 51 1.83 -12.91 -11.70
C ARG A 51 1.72 -12.61 -13.18
N ASN A 52 2.48 -13.33 -14.00
CA ASN A 52 2.38 -13.27 -15.45
C ASN A 52 1.94 -14.65 -15.96
N THR A 53 0.75 -14.71 -16.56
CA THR A 53 0.18 -15.91 -17.15
C THR A 53 -0.05 -15.70 -18.64
N ALA A 54 -0.36 -16.76 -19.37
CA ALA A 54 -0.72 -16.66 -20.79
C ALA A 54 -1.97 -15.80 -21.06
N THR A 55 -2.81 -15.57 -20.05
CA THR A 55 -4.14 -14.94 -20.19
C THR A 55 -4.27 -13.60 -19.48
N TYR A 56 -3.44 -13.33 -18.47
CA TYR A 56 -3.50 -12.10 -17.68
C TYR A 56 -2.19 -11.83 -16.95
N TYR A 57 -2.04 -10.57 -16.58
CA TYR A 57 -1.02 -10.04 -15.69
C TYR A 57 -1.69 -9.60 -14.39
N SER A 58 -1.04 -9.81 -13.26
CA SER A 58 -1.49 -9.25 -12.00
C SER A 58 -0.37 -8.70 -11.15
N ALA A 59 -0.74 -7.73 -10.32
CA ALA A 59 0.02 -7.29 -9.15
C ALA A 59 -0.85 -7.58 -7.92
N PHE A 60 -0.27 -8.20 -6.90
CA PHE A 60 -0.97 -8.53 -5.66
C PHE A 60 -0.15 -8.08 -4.46
N ILE A 61 -0.84 -7.58 -3.44
CA ILE A 61 -0.25 -7.11 -2.19
C ILE A 61 -1.18 -7.50 -1.06
N SER A 62 -0.63 -8.08 0.00
CA SER A 62 -1.34 -8.50 1.20
C SER A 62 -0.54 -8.07 2.43
N ALA A 63 -1.15 -7.33 3.34
CA ALA A 63 -0.49 -6.85 4.56
C ALA A 63 -1.44 -6.83 5.77
N LYS A 64 -0.85 -6.91 6.97
CA LYS A 64 -1.55 -6.85 8.26
C LYS A 64 -1.15 -5.64 9.09
N ASN A 65 -2.07 -5.17 9.94
CA ASN A 65 -1.84 -4.11 10.93
C ASN A 65 -1.18 -4.60 12.23
N GLY A 66 -0.66 -5.84 12.23
CA GLY A 66 0.07 -6.43 13.34
C GLY A 66 0.58 -7.84 13.02
N THR A 67 1.21 -8.49 14.00
CA THR A 67 1.77 -9.84 13.88
C THR A 67 0.82 -10.95 14.32
N SER A 68 -0.31 -10.60 14.94
CA SER A 68 -1.32 -11.57 15.36
C SER A 68 -1.95 -12.28 14.16
N ALA A 69 -2.35 -13.55 14.34
CA ALA A 69 -3.19 -14.27 13.38
C ALA A 69 -4.56 -13.59 13.17
N THR A 70 -5.01 -12.80 14.15
CA THR A 70 -6.27 -12.07 14.12
C THR A 70 -6.07 -10.56 13.84
N ALA A 71 -4.90 -10.15 13.38
CA ALA A 71 -4.68 -8.75 13.00
C ALA A 71 -5.51 -8.42 11.75
N ASP A 72 -6.03 -7.20 11.66
CA ASP A 72 -6.74 -6.77 10.47
C ASP A 72 -5.81 -6.82 9.26
N LYS A 73 -6.41 -7.10 8.10
CA LYS A 73 -5.69 -7.36 6.87
C LYS A 73 -6.23 -6.51 5.73
N ILE A 74 -5.35 -6.07 4.85
CA ILE A 74 -5.70 -5.45 3.58
C ILE A 74 -5.09 -6.26 2.43
N GLU A 75 -5.86 -6.49 1.39
CA GLU A 75 -5.42 -7.11 0.14
C GLU A 75 -5.72 -6.13 -1.01
N LEU A 76 -4.73 -5.89 -1.86
CA LEU A 76 -4.80 -5.04 -3.03
C LEU A 76 -4.33 -5.85 -4.24
N ASP A 77 -5.24 -6.07 -5.17
CA ASP A 77 -5.04 -6.90 -6.33
C ASP A 77 -5.45 -6.13 -7.59
N ILE A 78 -4.60 -6.19 -8.62
CA ILE A 78 -4.87 -5.65 -9.95
C ILE A 78 -4.72 -6.80 -10.95
N TYR A 79 -5.73 -7.03 -11.77
CA TYR A 79 -5.74 -7.98 -12.89
C TYR A 79 -5.91 -7.23 -14.20
N SER A 80 -5.07 -7.54 -15.19
CA SER A 80 -5.04 -6.82 -16.47
C SER A 80 -4.75 -7.79 -17.63
N PRO A 81 -5.35 -7.59 -18.82
CA PRO A 81 -4.95 -8.32 -20.02
C PRO A 81 -3.57 -7.88 -20.55
N ASN A 82 -3.05 -6.75 -20.08
CA ASN A 82 -1.75 -6.19 -20.45
C ASN A 82 -0.79 -6.16 -19.26
N PRO A 83 0.54 -6.11 -19.46
CA PRO A 83 1.50 -5.93 -18.38
C PRO A 83 1.10 -4.78 -17.44
N ILE A 84 1.24 -5.01 -16.13
CA ILE A 84 0.95 -3.99 -15.13
C ILE A 84 1.88 -2.79 -15.33
N ALA A 85 1.29 -1.60 -15.42
CA ALA A 85 1.98 -0.34 -15.65
C ALA A 85 1.47 0.77 -14.72
N VAL A 86 2.22 1.87 -14.66
CA VAL A 86 1.79 3.13 -14.02
C VAL A 86 0.46 3.58 -14.62
N GLY A 87 -0.48 3.99 -13.78
CA GLY A 87 -1.82 4.37 -14.19
C GLY A 87 -2.88 4.01 -13.15
N THR A 88 -4.12 4.37 -13.48
CA THR A 88 -5.28 4.12 -12.62
C THR A 88 -6.10 2.95 -13.14
N TYR A 89 -6.35 1.99 -12.25
CA TYR A 89 -7.21 0.84 -12.45
C TYR A 89 -8.49 1.08 -11.65
N ASN A 90 -9.62 1.13 -12.35
CA ASN A 90 -10.91 1.43 -11.75
C ASN A 90 -11.83 0.22 -11.84
N LEU A 91 -12.65 0.03 -10.83
CA LEU A 91 -13.86 -0.75 -10.97
C LEU A 91 -14.96 0.18 -11.49
N SER A 92 -15.38 -0.05 -12.74
CA SER A 92 -16.51 0.67 -13.33
C SER A 92 -17.72 -0.27 -13.48
N LYS A 93 -18.90 0.32 -13.60
CA LYS A 93 -20.17 -0.39 -13.80
C LYS A 93 -20.08 -1.39 -14.96
N ASN A 94 -20.62 -2.60 -14.77
CA ASN A 94 -20.56 -3.74 -15.69
C ASN A 94 -19.19 -4.41 -15.81
N TYR A 95 -18.48 -4.54 -14.70
CA TYR A 95 -17.27 -5.34 -14.63
C TYR A 95 -17.50 -6.78 -15.13
N ASN A 96 -16.70 -7.22 -16.09
CA ASN A 96 -16.69 -8.60 -16.57
C ASN A 96 -15.40 -9.29 -16.07
N PRO A 97 -15.46 -10.16 -15.05
CA PRO A 97 -14.28 -10.87 -14.58
C PRO A 97 -13.57 -11.61 -15.73
N PRO A 98 -12.22 -11.70 -15.71
CA PRO A 98 -11.37 -11.58 -14.53
C PRO A 98 -10.57 -10.26 -14.41
N PHE A 99 -10.80 -9.23 -15.23
CA PHE A 99 -9.89 -8.07 -15.31
C PHE A 99 -10.36 -6.81 -14.59
N GLY A 100 -9.60 -6.34 -13.61
CA GLY A 100 -9.67 -5.00 -13.00
C GLY A 100 -9.08 -5.03 -11.59
N ILE A 101 -9.79 -4.55 -10.56
CA ILE A 101 -9.24 -4.47 -9.20
C ILE A 101 -10.00 -5.34 -8.21
N LEU A 102 -9.30 -5.72 -7.15
CA LEU A 102 -9.84 -6.31 -5.93
C LEU A 102 -9.19 -5.60 -4.75
N ILE A 103 -10.02 -5.09 -3.85
CA ILE A 103 -9.61 -4.52 -2.56
C ILE A 103 -10.41 -5.28 -1.51
N ILE A 104 -9.72 -5.92 -0.56
CA ILE A 104 -10.35 -6.62 0.55
C ILE A 104 -9.81 -6.05 1.86
N TYR A 105 -10.70 -5.57 2.72
CA TYR A 105 -10.37 -5.23 4.10
C TYR A 105 -11.00 -6.26 5.04
N LYS A 106 -10.15 -7.05 5.69
CA LYS A 106 -10.55 -8.10 6.63
C LYS A 106 -10.44 -7.59 8.05
N THR A 107 -11.55 -7.63 8.78
CA THR A 107 -11.53 -7.30 10.20
C THR A 107 -11.24 -8.54 11.04
N ASN A 108 -10.45 -8.40 12.11
CA ASN A 108 -10.02 -9.45 13.02
C ASN A 108 -9.23 -10.61 12.37
N GLY A 109 -8.64 -10.40 11.19
CA GLY A 109 -7.78 -11.38 10.50
C GLY A 109 -8.40 -12.77 10.29
N GLY A 110 -9.72 -12.89 10.47
CA GLY A 110 -10.43 -14.16 10.50
C GLY A 110 -10.40 -14.86 9.15
N SER A 111 -10.58 -16.18 9.17
CA SER A 111 -10.78 -16.97 7.95
C SER A 111 -12.22 -16.87 7.41
N ASN A 112 -13.12 -16.23 8.15
CA ASN A 112 -14.52 -16.09 7.76
C ASN A 112 -14.68 -14.92 6.77
N PHE A 113 -14.81 -15.24 5.49
CA PHE A 113 -15.02 -14.25 4.44
C PHE A 113 -16.29 -13.40 4.66
N ALA A 114 -17.29 -13.88 5.40
CA ALA A 114 -18.50 -13.10 5.67
C ALA A 114 -18.22 -11.79 6.45
N ASP A 115 -17.13 -11.73 7.21
CA ASP A 115 -16.76 -10.56 8.02
C ASP A 115 -15.86 -9.56 7.25
N ASP A 116 -15.56 -9.87 5.98
CA ASP A 116 -14.71 -9.05 5.11
C ASP A 116 -15.53 -7.94 4.41
N TYR A 117 -14.85 -6.84 4.11
CA TYR A 117 -15.35 -5.81 3.20
C TYR A 117 -14.60 -5.92 1.87
N VAL A 118 -15.33 -5.94 0.76
CA VAL A 118 -14.79 -6.18 -0.58
C VAL A 118 -15.28 -5.13 -1.57
N VAL A 119 -14.61 -5.02 -2.72
CA VAL A 119 -15.10 -4.15 -3.80
C VAL A 119 -16.46 -4.60 -4.31
N ASP A 120 -17.30 -3.63 -4.67
CA ASP A 120 -18.63 -3.89 -5.22
C ASP A 120 -18.61 -4.06 -6.75
N TYR A 121 -18.62 -5.30 -7.20
CA TYR A 121 -18.63 -5.65 -8.63
C TYR A 121 -19.90 -5.22 -9.38
N THR A 122 -20.97 -4.79 -8.69
CA THR A 122 -22.13 -4.18 -9.36
C THR A 122 -21.81 -2.78 -9.89
N GLY A 123 -20.76 -2.14 -9.36
CA GLY A 123 -20.32 -0.79 -9.72
C GLY A 123 -21.17 0.33 -9.11
N ASN A 124 -22.04 0.02 -8.13
CA ASN A 124 -22.76 1.05 -7.38
C ASN A 124 -21.85 1.77 -6.38
N HIS A 125 -20.82 1.10 -5.89
CA HIS A 125 -19.79 1.66 -5.02
C HIS A 125 -18.43 1.61 -5.75
N PRO A 126 -17.99 2.73 -6.37
CA PRO A 126 -16.76 2.74 -7.15
C PRO A 126 -15.53 2.60 -6.23
N ALA A 127 -14.51 1.95 -6.77
CA ALA A 127 -13.19 1.83 -6.15
C ALA A 127 -12.10 1.95 -7.22
N SER A 128 -10.91 2.39 -6.79
CA SER A 128 -9.76 2.59 -7.66
C SER A 128 -8.45 2.24 -6.96
N ILE A 129 -7.49 1.75 -7.75
CA ILE A 129 -6.09 1.64 -7.37
C ILE A 129 -5.28 2.39 -8.43
N THR A 130 -4.44 3.33 -8.01
CA THR A 130 -3.52 4.06 -8.89
C THR A 130 -2.09 3.68 -8.58
N ILE A 131 -1.37 3.13 -9.56
CA ILE A 131 0.08 2.92 -9.48
C ILE A 131 0.76 4.22 -9.91
N ALA A 132 1.47 4.86 -8.98
CA ALA A 132 2.21 6.10 -9.22
C ALA A 132 3.64 5.83 -9.69
N ALA A 133 4.29 4.80 -9.15
CA ALA A 133 5.61 4.37 -9.56
C ALA A 133 5.74 2.85 -9.48
N LEU A 134 6.50 2.30 -10.41
CA LEU A 134 6.69 0.87 -10.60
C LEU A 134 8.11 0.60 -11.09
N ASN A 135 8.81 -0.30 -10.42
CA ASN A 135 10.07 -0.87 -10.89
C ASN A 135 10.16 -2.36 -10.53
N SER A 136 11.31 -2.98 -10.80
CA SER A 136 11.52 -4.42 -10.61
C SER A 136 11.44 -4.89 -9.15
N THR A 137 11.61 -4.00 -8.17
CA THR A 137 11.66 -4.37 -6.75
C THR A 137 10.62 -3.63 -5.90
N ASN A 138 9.87 -2.70 -6.47
CA ASN A 138 8.99 -1.82 -5.70
C ASN A 138 7.80 -1.32 -6.52
N ILE A 139 6.65 -1.21 -5.85
CA ILE A 139 5.41 -0.62 -6.35
C ILE A 139 4.92 0.44 -5.37
N GLN A 140 4.52 1.59 -5.90
CA GLN A 140 3.99 2.71 -5.12
C GLN A 140 2.71 3.22 -5.73
N GLY A 141 1.78 3.65 -4.88
CA GLY A 141 0.51 4.15 -5.37
C GLY A 141 -0.47 4.56 -4.30
N THR A 142 -1.70 4.77 -4.74
CA THR A 142 -2.84 5.14 -3.92
C THR A 142 -4.04 4.26 -4.22
N PHE A 143 -5.00 4.23 -3.30
CA PHE A 143 -6.27 3.57 -3.50
C PHE A 143 -7.37 4.28 -2.72
N SER A 144 -8.59 4.18 -3.21
CA SER A 144 -9.77 4.78 -2.59
C SER A 144 -11.02 4.10 -3.12
N GLY A 145 -12.13 4.27 -2.40
CA GLY A 145 -13.42 3.74 -2.83
C GLY A 145 -14.32 3.41 -1.66
N THR A 146 -15.45 2.78 -1.98
CA THR A 146 -16.36 2.22 -0.98
C THR A 146 -16.45 0.72 -1.17
N LEU A 147 -16.12 -0.02 -0.11
CA LEU A 147 -16.26 -1.47 -0.04
C LEU A 147 -17.65 -1.82 0.50
N VAL A 148 -18.16 -2.98 0.13
CA VAL A 148 -19.40 -3.58 0.64
C VAL A 148 -19.07 -4.81 1.49
N ALA A 149 -19.86 -5.06 2.52
CA ALA A 149 -19.71 -6.27 3.34
C ALA A 149 -20.01 -7.53 2.51
N ALA A 150 -19.15 -8.53 2.63
CA ALA A 150 -19.24 -9.78 1.88
C ALA A 150 -20.43 -10.67 2.29
N ASP A 151 -21.00 -10.45 3.48
CA ASP A 151 -22.21 -11.12 3.96
C ASP A 151 -23.52 -10.66 3.29
N ASN A 152 -23.45 -9.66 2.39
CA ASN A 152 -24.61 -9.02 1.74
C ASN A 152 -25.56 -8.29 2.71
N SER A 153 -25.09 -7.90 3.90
CA SER A 153 -25.87 -7.07 4.83
C SER A 153 -26.19 -5.67 4.31
N GLY A 154 -25.51 -5.23 3.25
CA GLY A 154 -25.59 -3.87 2.71
C GLY A 154 -24.71 -2.86 3.46
N ASN A 155 -23.97 -3.30 4.48
CA ASN A 155 -22.99 -2.48 5.18
C ASN A 155 -21.84 -2.10 4.24
N THR A 156 -21.28 -0.92 4.44
CA THR A 156 -20.18 -0.39 3.62
C THR A 156 -19.01 0.10 4.46
N LYS A 157 -17.81 0.10 3.87
CA LYS A 157 -16.64 0.82 4.39
C LYS A 157 -16.08 1.79 3.38
N THR A 158 -15.96 3.05 3.75
CA THR A 158 -15.38 4.07 2.89
C THR A 158 -13.89 4.20 3.15
N ILE A 159 -13.09 4.02 2.10
CA ILE A 159 -11.64 4.16 2.10
C ILE A 159 -11.26 5.56 1.59
N THR A 160 -10.53 6.29 2.41
CA THR A 160 -9.90 7.56 2.04
C THR A 160 -8.41 7.55 2.37
N GLY A 161 -7.63 8.39 1.70
CA GLY A 161 -6.20 8.56 2.00
C GLY A 161 -5.34 7.31 1.81
N GLY A 162 -5.83 6.31 1.08
CA GLY A 162 -5.14 5.05 0.84
C GLY A 162 -3.86 5.26 0.04
N ARG A 163 -2.74 4.78 0.58
CA ARG A 163 -1.41 4.83 -0.01
C ARG A 163 -0.66 3.54 0.27
N PHE A 164 0.18 3.13 -0.67
CA PHE A 164 1.06 1.98 -0.50
C PHE A 164 2.43 2.27 -1.10
N ASN A 165 3.46 1.72 -0.48
CA ASN A 165 4.82 1.66 -0.96
C ASN A 165 5.37 0.31 -0.54
N ILE A 166 5.54 -0.60 -1.49
CA ILE A 166 5.71 -2.03 -1.21
C ILE A 166 6.84 -2.58 -2.05
N ASP A 167 7.78 -3.22 -1.37
CA ASP A 167 8.80 -4.02 -2.02
C ASP A 167 8.14 -5.30 -2.55
N ILE A 168 8.39 -5.57 -3.82
CA ILE A 168 7.87 -6.74 -4.51
C ILE A 168 8.88 -7.88 -4.39
N LYS A 169 8.39 -9.08 -4.08
CA LYS A 169 9.19 -10.29 -3.91
C LYS A 169 8.81 -11.37 -4.91
#